data_AF-A0A060X641-F1
#
_entry.id   AF-A0A060X641-F1
#
_cell.length_a   1.000
_cell.length_b   1.000
_cell.length_c   1.000
_cell.angle_alpha   90.00
_cell.angle_beta   90.00
_cell.angle_gamma   90.00
#
_symmetry.space_group_name_H-M   'P 1'
#
loop_
_entity.id
_entity.type
_entity.pdbx_description
1 polymer ?
#
loop_
_entity_poly.entity_id
_entity_poly.type
_entity_poly.pdbx_seq_one_letter_code
_entity_poly.pdbx_strand_id
1 'polypeptide(L)'
;MFGAGLNGNNLHCVVSQHIFSHSLLYSLALSLSLSLALSLSLSLSNSLSLSNRRLEEVVFECGCDIRWIQLWQQRGEAGLHTQLLFCNNGASKIPLQAMNISLCDLPDISVTHYNLTVIEGDRVTVTCNGSGSPLPEVDWTVNDLHSINTHQSNVYWPNVHSINLTLVNVSRDDNFYMLTCIAENKVGMANASIQLTVHFPPTILKLDEPERRHETCIEFTVRGNPQPTLRWFHRDKEIPPSDYIRTEMDTYQDYLEGCLNFKDPTHHNNGNYTLEASNFLGVTTKTVYGHFLNAPFSDDYGDYGTPTPTITVTHRPEEDTFGVSIAVGLAGFACVLLVVLFVLINKYGRRSKFGMKGKKHPVFF
;
A
#
# COMPACT_ATOMS: atom_id res chain seq x y z
N MET A 1 43.19 -47.29 22.82
CA MET A 1 44.50 -46.61 22.92
C MET A 1 44.39 -45.34 22.12
N PHE A 2 44.47 -44.11 22.61
CA PHE A 2 44.93 -43.51 23.88
C PHE A 2 44.01 -42.31 24.19
N GLY A 3 43.89 -41.95 25.46
CA GLY A 3 43.21 -40.72 25.90
C GLY A 3 44.18 -39.56 26.14
N ALA A 4 43.62 -38.35 26.21
CA ALA A 4 44.03 -37.12 26.92
C ALA A 4 43.08 -36.01 26.40
N GLY A 5 42.52 -35.05 27.14
CA GLY A 5 42.82 -34.53 28.47
C GLY A 5 42.99 -33.00 28.40
N LEU A 6 41.94 -32.27 28.79
CA LEU A 6 41.90 -30.90 29.40
C LEU A 6 41.87 -29.60 28.55
N ASN A 7 40.84 -28.80 28.89
CA ASN A 7 40.77 -27.37 29.22
C ASN A 7 40.91 -26.24 28.16
N GLY A 8 39.93 -25.33 28.23
CA GLY A 8 40.20 -23.91 28.49
C GLY A 8 39.85 -22.90 27.38
N ASN A 9 38.75 -22.16 27.60
CA ASN A 9 38.46 -20.77 27.19
C ASN A 9 39.06 -20.19 25.90
N ASN A 10 38.17 -19.88 24.95
CA ASN A 10 38.02 -18.58 24.25
C ASN A 10 37.49 -18.81 22.84
N LEU A 11 36.23 -18.48 22.61
CA LEU A 11 35.68 -18.26 21.28
C LEU A 11 35.04 -16.87 21.25
N HIS A 12 35.86 -15.91 20.83
CA HIS A 12 35.38 -14.78 20.03
C HIS A 12 34.60 -15.34 18.83
N CYS A 13 33.35 -14.91 18.65
CA CYS A 13 32.67 -15.02 17.36
C CYS A 13 32.10 -13.66 16.98
N VAL A 14 32.75 -13.08 15.98
CA VAL A 14 32.26 -12.01 15.10
C VAL A 14 31.23 -12.62 14.16
N VAL A 15 29.98 -12.14 14.18
CA VAL A 15 29.02 -12.14 13.04
C VAL A 15 27.97 -11.05 13.36
N SER A 16 28.13 -9.81 12.91
CA SER A 16 27.58 -9.21 11.68
C SER A 16 26.10 -9.52 11.39
N GLN A 17 25.33 -8.45 11.25
CA GLN A 17 23.93 -8.36 10.85
C GLN A 17 23.59 -9.22 9.62
N HIS A 18 22.46 -9.91 9.65
CA HIS A 18 21.37 -9.79 8.68
C HIS A 18 20.24 -10.78 8.99
N ILE A 19 19.01 -10.27 8.95
CA ILE A 19 17.74 -10.99 8.72
C ILE A 19 17.23 -11.83 9.90
N PHE A 20 16.32 -11.26 10.67
CA PHE A 20 15.22 -12.03 11.25
C PHE A 20 13.90 -11.54 10.67
N SER A 21 13.60 -12.10 9.49
CA SER A 21 12.27 -12.29 8.99
C SER A 21 11.41 -13.07 9.99
N HIS A 22 10.14 -12.67 10.09
CA HIS A 22 9.03 -13.41 10.68
C HIS A 22 9.03 -14.91 10.33
N SER A 23 9.74 -15.75 11.10
CA SER A 23 9.53 -17.19 11.18
C SER A 23 10.59 -17.79 12.10
N LEU A 24 10.31 -17.86 13.41
CA LEU A 24 10.82 -18.86 14.37
C LEU A 24 10.24 -18.58 15.78
N LEU A 25 8.99 -18.14 15.85
CA LEU A 25 8.15 -18.31 17.03
C LEU A 25 7.70 -19.78 17.03
N TYR A 26 8.42 -20.68 17.70
CA TYR A 26 7.82 -21.86 18.37
C TYR A 26 8.82 -22.76 19.12
N SER A 27 10.13 -22.60 18.97
CA SER A 27 11.10 -23.49 19.61
C SER A 27 12.22 -22.73 20.33
N LEU A 28 11.94 -22.33 21.56
CA LEU A 28 12.86 -22.28 22.72
C LEU A 28 12.09 -21.71 23.93
N ALA A 29 10.96 -22.35 24.25
CA ALA A 29 10.46 -22.36 25.61
C ALA A 29 11.44 -23.20 26.45
N LEU A 30 11.71 -22.76 27.68
CA LEU A 30 12.60 -23.36 28.71
C LEU A 30 14.02 -22.76 28.81
N SER A 31 14.11 -21.48 29.15
CA SER A 31 15.08 -21.03 30.15
C SER A 31 14.46 -19.92 31.03
N LEU A 32 14.65 -20.08 32.33
CA LEU A 32 13.72 -19.65 33.39
C LEU A 32 13.89 -18.18 33.83
N SER A 33 12.77 -17.57 34.21
CA SER A 33 12.55 -16.36 35.06
C SER A 33 12.36 -14.97 34.42
N LEU A 34 12.99 -14.60 33.29
CA LEU A 34 12.69 -13.32 32.60
C LEU A 34 11.57 -13.43 31.56
N SER A 35 11.42 -14.62 30.95
CA SER A 35 10.44 -14.91 29.89
C SER A 35 9.01 -14.97 30.39
N LEU A 36 8.79 -15.27 31.68
CA LEU A 36 7.44 -15.37 32.25
C LEU A 36 6.79 -13.99 32.40
N ALA A 37 7.51 -12.96 32.84
CA ALA A 37 6.97 -11.62 32.99
C ALA A 37 6.69 -10.96 31.62
N LEU A 38 7.62 -11.09 30.66
CA LEU A 38 7.41 -10.63 29.29
C LEU A 38 6.32 -11.44 28.57
N SER A 39 6.23 -12.75 28.81
CA SER A 39 5.14 -13.57 28.24
C SER A 39 3.80 -13.31 28.92
N LEU A 40 3.75 -12.92 30.19
CA LEU A 40 2.55 -12.45 30.87
C LEU A 40 2.16 -11.06 30.35
N SER A 41 3.09 -10.11 30.22
CA SER A 41 2.78 -8.79 29.65
C SER A 41 2.38 -8.87 28.16
N LEU A 42 3.03 -9.70 27.35
CA LEU A 42 2.62 -9.96 25.96
C LEU A 42 1.36 -10.83 25.85
N SER A 43 1.16 -11.84 26.71
CA SER A 43 -0.08 -12.64 26.66
C SER A 43 -1.29 -11.88 27.20
N LEU A 44 -1.13 -11.00 28.18
CA LEU A 44 -2.19 -10.10 28.65
C LEU A 44 -2.42 -8.92 27.70
N SER A 45 -1.43 -8.45 26.93
CA SER A 45 -1.64 -7.37 25.94
C SER A 45 -2.12 -7.88 24.58
N ASN A 46 -1.68 -9.05 24.11
CA ASN A 46 -2.15 -9.64 22.85
C ASN A 46 -3.46 -10.44 22.97
N SER A 47 -3.91 -10.76 24.19
CA SER A 47 -5.23 -11.38 24.39
C SER A 47 -6.30 -10.34 24.69
N LEU A 48 -7.24 -10.25 23.77
CA LEU A 48 -8.50 -9.55 23.95
C LEU A 48 -9.14 -9.92 25.30
N SER A 49 -9.61 -8.89 26.01
CA SER A 49 -10.48 -8.96 27.19
C SER A 49 -9.91 -9.66 28.42
N LEU A 50 -9.25 -8.87 29.27
CA LEU A 50 -8.97 -9.19 30.67
C LEU A 50 -10.23 -9.24 31.57
N SER A 51 -11.40 -9.45 30.98
CA SER A 51 -12.69 -9.24 31.65
C SER A 51 -13.02 -10.27 32.73
N ASN A 52 -12.17 -11.29 32.97
CA ASN A 52 -12.55 -12.36 33.90
C ASN A 52 -11.45 -13.16 34.61
N ARG A 53 -10.18 -12.70 34.66
CA ARG A 53 -9.15 -13.37 35.49
C ARG A 53 -8.91 -12.63 36.81
N ARG A 54 -9.21 -13.28 37.93
CA ARG A 54 -8.86 -12.80 39.28
C ARG A 54 -7.41 -13.13 39.60
N LEU A 55 -6.63 -12.13 39.99
CA LEU A 55 -5.23 -12.25 40.42
C LEU A 55 -5.07 -12.26 41.96
N GLU A 56 -6.17 -12.23 42.71
CA GLU A 56 -6.21 -12.13 44.19
C GLU A 56 -5.47 -13.28 44.91
N GLU A 57 -5.35 -14.45 44.27
CA GLU A 57 -4.67 -15.63 44.81
C GLU A 57 -3.17 -15.67 44.49
N VAL A 58 -2.68 -14.78 43.63
CA VAL A 58 -1.27 -14.71 43.24
C VAL A 58 -0.53 -13.73 44.14
N VAL A 59 0.54 -14.18 44.78
CA VAL A 59 1.46 -13.32 45.52
C VAL A 59 2.71 -13.12 44.67
N PHE A 60 2.92 -11.89 44.23
CA PHE A 60 4.09 -11.51 43.44
C PHE A 60 5.30 -11.21 44.31
N GLU A 61 6.52 -11.25 43.78
CA GLU A 61 7.68 -10.66 44.46
C GLU A 61 7.68 -9.14 44.26
N CYS A 62 7.81 -8.36 45.33
CA CYS A 62 7.78 -6.90 45.23
C CYS A 62 8.99 -6.40 44.45
N GLY A 63 8.73 -5.62 43.40
CA GLY A 63 9.79 -5.04 42.59
C GLY A 63 9.24 -4.33 41.37
N CYS A 64 10.15 -3.70 40.62
CA CYS A 64 9.76 -2.95 39.42
C CYS A 64 9.10 -3.84 38.34
N ASP A 65 9.33 -5.15 38.33
CA ASP A 65 8.76 -6.09 37.35
C ASP A 65 7.23 -6.24 37.45
N ILE A 66 6.64 -5.82 38.58
CA ILE A 66 5.18 -5.81 38.80
C ILE A 66 4.61 -4.40 38.93
N ARG A 67 5.43 -3.37 38.67
CA ARG A 67 5.01 -1.97 38.75
C ARG A 67 3.86 -1.66 37.78
N TRP A 68 3.85 -2.27 36.60
CA TRP A 68 2.79 -2.14 35.61
C TRP A 68 1.42 -2.60 36.17
N ILE A 69 1.38 -3.69 36.96
CA ILE A 69 0.15 -4.18 37.62
C ILE A 69 -0.38 -3.13 38.60
N GLN A 70 0.51 -2.52 39.39
CA GLN A 70 0.16 -1.46 40.33
C GLN A 70 -0.38 -0.22 39.59
N LEU A 71 0.22 0.17 38.46
CA LEU A 71 -0.26 1.28 37.63
C LEU A 71 -1.65 1.01 37.06
N TRP A 72 -1.89 -0.21 36.56
CA TRP A 72 -3.20 -0.61 36.04
C TRP A 72 -4.27 -0.59 37.14
N GLN A 73 -3.93 -1.08 38.34
CA GLN A 73 -4.81 -1.02 39.50
C GLN A 73 -5.15 0.42 39.89
N GLN A 74 -4.21 1.37 39.77
CA GLN A 74 -4.43 2.80 40.05
C GLN A 74 -5.28 3.49 38.97
N ARG A 75 -5.11 3.10 37.70
CA ARG A 75 -5.82 3.68 36.55
C ARG A 75 -7.20 3.07 36.30
N GLY A 76 -7.55 2.00 37.01
CA GLY A 76 -8.81 1.29 36.81
C GLY A 76 -8.80 0.34 35.62
N GLU A 77 -7.63 0.07 35.04
CA GLU A 77 -7.47 -0.79 33.86
C GLU A 77 -7.73 -2.25 34.21
N ALA A 78 -8.26 -3.00 33.24
CA ALA A 78 -8.45 -4.45 33.34
C ALA A 78 -9.25 -4.94 34.58
N GLY A 79 -10.05 -4.07 35.21
CA GLY A 79 -10.81 -4.40 36.42
C GLY A 79 -9.95 -4.64 37.68
N LEU A 80 -8.64 -4.39 37.63
CA LEU A 80 -7.71 -4.68 38.73
C LEU A 80 -7.97 -3.80 39.97
N HIS A 81 -8.54 -2.61 39.78
CA HIS A 81 -8.93 -1.70 40.87
C HIS A 81 -9.95 -2.31 41.85
N THR A 82 -10.70 -3.33 41.43
CA THR A 82 -11.68 -4.03 42.28
C THR A 82 -11.08 -5.20 43.07
N GLN A 83 -9.82 -5.55 42.79
CA GLN A 83 -9.14 -6.71 43.37
C GLN A 83 -8.15 -6.27 44.45
N LEU A 84 -8.01 -7.09 45.50
CA LEU A 84 -6.97 -6.91 46.53
C LEU A 84 -5.71 -7.70 46.14
N LEU A 85 -4.73 -6.99 45.58
CA LEU A 85 -3.47 -7.55 45.09
C LEU A 85 -2.33 -7.29 46.06
N PHE A 86 -1.40 -8.24 46.13
CA PHE A 86 -0.31 -8.20 47.10
C PHE A 86 1.02 -8.65 46.50
N CYS A 87 2.11 -8.15 47.09
CA CYS A 87 3.44 -8.66 46.84
C CYS A 87 4.17 -9.01 48.13
N ASN A 88 5.19 -9.86 48.02
CA ASN A 88 6.09 -10.28 49.07
C ASN A 88 7.38 -9.46 48.98
N ASN A 89 7.77 -8.79 50.07
CA ASN A 89 9.02 -8.01 50.13
C ASN A 89 10.17 -8.78 50.83
N GLY A 90 10.04 -10.10 50.97
CA GLY A 90 10.97 -10.97 51.68
C GLY A 90 10.75 -11.07 53.19
N ALA A 91 10.03 -10.10 53.80
CA ALA A 91 9.69 -10.11 55.23
C ALA A 91 8.19 -10.31 55.48
N SER A 92 7.34 -9.74 54.63
CA SER A 92 5.89 -9.82 54.75
C SER A 92 5.17 -9.63 53.41
N LYS A 93 3.91 -10.08 53.40
CA LYS A 93 2.95 -9.78 52.34
C LYS A 93 2.40 -8.37 52.54
N ILE A 94 2.59 -7.49 51.57
CA ILE A 94 2.09 -6.10 51.58
C ILE A 94 1.14 -5.86 50.40
N PRO A 95 0.16 -4.93 50.51
CA PRO A 95 -0.65 -4.52 49.38
C PRO A 95 0.22 -3.92 48.26
N LEU A 96 -0.12 -4.14 46.98
CA LEU A 96 0.64 -3.56 45.86
C LEU A 96 0.76 -2.04 45.93
N GLN A 97 -0.26 -1.36 46.46
CA GLN A 97 -0.27 0.10 46.64
C GLN A 97 0.82 0.59 47.60
N ALA A 98 1.29 -0.26 48.51
CA ALA A 98 2.33 0.03 49.48
C ALA A 98 3.74 -0.35 49.00
N MET A 99 3.89 -0.87 47.78
CA MET A 99 5.19 -1.20 47.20
C MET A 99 6.05 0.06 47.04
N ASN A 100 7.35 -0.03 47.32
CA ASN A 100 8.30 1.06 47.07
C ASN A 100 8.57 1.20 45.55
N ILE A 101 8.44 2.42 45.04
CA ILE A 101 8.43 2.73 43.60
C ILE A 101 9.52 3.72 43.19
N SER A 102 10.41 4.11 44.10
CA SER A 102 11.38 5.20 43.92
C SER A 102 12.39 5.02 42.76
N LEU A 103 12.37 3.87 42.08
CA LEU A 103 13.26 3.50 40.97
C LEU A 103 12.52 2.78 39.84
N CYS A 104 11.19 2.90 39.78
CA CYS A 104 10.32 2.19 38.83
C CYS A 104 9.42 3.19 38.08
N ASP A 105 10.03 4.03 37.27
CA ASP A 105 9.39 5.05 36.47
C ASP A 105 9.12 4.54 35.05
N LEU A 106 8.01 5.00 34.46
CA LEU A 106 7.73 4.78 33.05
C LEU A 106 8.80 5.47 32.19
N PRO A 107 9.07 4.97 30.97
CA PRO A 107 9.90 5.68 30.02
C PRO A 107 9.28 7.04 29.70
N ASP A 108 10.10 8.07 29.67
CA ASP A 108 9.83 9.37 29.08
C ASP A 108 10.60 9.48 27.77
N ILE A 109 9.98 10.02 26.72
CA ILE A 109 10.51 9.99 25.37
C ILE A 109 10.47 11.37 24.74
N SER A 110 11.55 11.75 24.07
CA SER A 110 11.65 13.01 23.36
C SER A 110 12.34 12.83 22.01
N VAL A 111 11.91 13.61 21.03
CA VAL A 111 12.46 13.62 19.66
C VAL A 111 12.91 15.03 19.28
N THR A 112 13.92 15.11 18.42
CA THR A 112 14.48 16.40 17.94
C THR A 112 13.50 17.27 17.17
N HIS A 113 12.52 16.67 16.49
CA HIS A 113 11.55 17.35 15.64
C HIS A 113 10.17 16.75 15.85
N TYR A 114 9.11 17.54 15.69
CA TYR A 114 7.73 17.05 15.61
C TYR A 114 7.32 16.80 14.15
N ASN A 115 7.77 17.67 13.24
CA ASN A 115 7.63 17.56 11.80
C ASN A 115 9.01 17.77 11.15
N LEU A 116 9.31 16.99 10.11
CA LEU A 116 10.56 17.07 9.37
C LEU A 116 10.27 17.23 7.88
N THR A 117 10.68 18.35 7.29
CA THR A 117 10.56 18.59 5.85
C THR A 117 11.93 18.52 5.19
N VAL A 118 12.06 17.71 4.15
CA VAL A 118 13.31 17.47 3.40
C VAL A 118 13.02 17.42 1.91
N ILE A 119 14.04 17.54 1.07
CA ILE A 119 13.96 17.36 -0.38
C ILE A 119 14.36 15.92 -0.72
N GLU A 120 13.75 15.33 -1.74
CA GLU A 120 14.15 14.03 -2.27
C GLU A 120 15.66 13.98 -2.56
N GLY A 121 16.30 12.90 -2.13
CA GLY A 121 17.74 12.69 -2.23
C GLY A 121 18.56 13.26 -1.06
N ASP A 122 17.94 14.01 -0.14
CA ASP A 122 18.64 14.58 1.02
C ASP A 122 19.22 13.51 1.96
N ARG A 123 20.13 13.97 2.82
CA ARG A 123 20.60 13.23 4.01
C ARG A 123 20.18 14.00 5.25
N VAL A 124 19.48 13.35 6.15
CA VAL A 124 18.98 13.96 7.40
C VAL A 124 19.16 13.03 8.58
N THR A 125 19.41 13.59 9.76
CA THR A 125 19.52 12.83 11.01
C THR A 125 18.52 13.37 12.02
N VAL A 126 17.74 12.48 12.62
CA VAL A 126 16.85 12.77 13.75
C VAL A 126 17.27 11.96 14.97
N THR A 127 17.16 12.57 16.14
CA THR A 127 17.48 11.92 17.42
C THR A 127 16.23 11.68 18.23
N CYS A 128 16.19 10.51 18.87
CA CYS A 128 15.24 10.15 19.90
C CYS A 128 15.99 9.87 21.20
N ASN A 129 15.49 10.39 22.31
CA ASN A 129 16.01 10.15 23.65
C ASN A 129 14.89 9.53 24.49
N GLY A 130 15.13 8.32 24.99
CA GLY A 130 14.33 7.70 26.04
C GLY A 130 15.04 7.84 27.38
N SER A 131 14.32 8.29 28.40
CA SER A 131 14.79 8.34 29.77
C SER A 131 13.86 7.57 30.69
N GLY A 132 14.37 7.02 31.79
CA GLY A 132 13.55 6.27 32.73
C GLY A 132 14.36 5.41 33.68
N SER A 133 13.68 4.85 34.68
CA SER A 133 14.27 3.91 35.62
C SER A 133 13.38 2.67 35.75
N PRO A 134 13.84 1.47 35.37
CA PRO A 134 15.16 1.19 34.77
C PRO A 134 15.35 1.85 33.40
N LEU A 135 16.61 1.99 33.00
CA LEU A 135 17.02 2.52 31.69
C LEU A 135 16.21 1.84 30.57
N PRO A 136 15.47 2.62 29.74
CA PRO A 136 14.70 2.04 28.65
C PRO A 136 15.58 1.63 27.46
N GLU A 137 15.17 0.57 26.77
CA GLU A 137 15.60 0.27 25.42
C GLU A 137 14.87 1.20 24.44
N VAL A 138 15.60 1.79 23.49
CA VAL A 138 15.09 2.82 22.60
C VAL A 138 15.43 2.47 21.17
N ASP A 139 14.44 2.45 20.29
CA ASP A 139 14.63 2.16 18.87
C ASP A 139 13.62 2.90 17.98
N TRP A 140 13.97 3.04 16.70
CA TRP A 140 13.09 3.59 15.67
C TRP A 140 12.40 2.46 14.90
N THR A 141 11.08 2.55 14.74
CA THR A 141 10.33 1.70 13.83
C THR A 141 10.45 2.25 12.41
N VAL A 142 11.23 1.59 11.57
CA VAL A 142 11.50 1.99 10.17
C VAL A 142 11.02 0.94 9.16
N ASN A 143 10.03 0.14 9.55
CA ASN A 143 9.43 -0.85 8.66
C ASN A 143 8.83 -0.16 7.42
N ASP A 144 9.05 -0.72 6.24
CA ASP A 144 8.53 -0.21 4.97
C ASP A 144 9.07 1.17 4.54
N LEU A 145 10.12 1.67 5.19
CA LEU A 145 10.81 2.88 4.78
C LEU A 145 11.70 2.60 3.54
N HIS A 146 11.52 3.35 2.47
CA HIS A 146 12.25 3.19 1.21
C HIS A 146 13.64 3.82 1.26
N SER A 147 13.80 4.87 2.07
CA SER A 147 15.08 5.56 2.30
C SER A 147 16.09 4.63 2.97
N ILE A 148 17.35 4.76 2.56
CA ILE A 148 18.45 4.07 3.25
C ILE A 148 18.56 4.65 4.65
N ASN A 149 18.53 3.79 5.66
CA ASN A 149 18.56 4.22 7.05
C ASN A 149 19.74 3.57 7.81
N THR A 150 20.28 4.32 8.77
CA THR A 150 21.30 3.83 9.70
C THR A 150 20.99 4.31 11.11
N HIS A 151 21.15 3.42 12.08
CA HIS A 151 20.87 3.68 13.49
C HIS A 151 22.19 3.76 14.26
N GLN A 152 22.35 4.82 15.06
CA GLN A 152 23.49 4.95 15.96
C GLN A 152 22.98 5.17 17.39
N SER A 153 23.17 4.17 18.24
CA SER A 153 22.77 4.21 19.65
C SER A 153 23.90 4.70 20.54
N ASN A 154 23.52 5.49 21.55
CA ASN A 154 24.40 6.01 22.59
C ASN A 154 23.68 5.88 23.94
N VAL A 155 24.28 5.14 24.87
CA VAL A 155 23.73 4.95 26.22
C VAL A 155 24.46 5.86 27.21
N TYR A 156 23.72 6.82 27.76
CA TYR A 156 24.17 7.71 28.81
C TYR A 156 23.69 7.18 30.17
N TRP A 157 24.52 6.32 30.76
CA TRP A 157 24.23 5.72 32.06
C TRP A 157 24.06 6.79 33.16
N PRO A 158 23.12 6.61 34.11
CA PRO A 158 22.27 5.44 34.26
C PRO A 158 20.88 5.51 33.62
N ASN A 159 20.47 6.67 33.10
CA ASN A 159 19.03 6.94 32.93
C ASN A 159 18.59 7.28 31.50
N VAL A 160 19.52 7.50 30.55
CA VAL A 160 19.16 7.98 29.20
C VAL A 160 19.76 7.08 28.13
N HIS A 161 18.93 6.64 27.20
CA HIS A 161 19.33 5.96 25.98
C HIS A 161 18.90 6.81 24.78
N SER A 162 19.86 7.18 23.95
CA SER A 162 19.68 8.03 22.78
C SER A 162 19.96 7.23 21.52
N ILE A 163 19.13 7.40 20.49
CA ILE A 163 19.33 6.76 19.18
C ILE A 163 19.12 7.77 18.05
N ASN A 164 20.14 7.90 17.21
CA ASN A 164 20.11 8.70 16.00
C ASN A 164 19.67 7.83 14.82
N LEU A 165 18.62 8.26 14.13
CA LEU A 165 18.21 7.72 12.83
C LEU A 165 18.72 8.66 11.75
N THR A 166 19.60 8.18 10.89
CA THR A 166 20.04 8.91 9.70
C THR A 166 19.40 8.32 8.46
N LEU A 167 18.65 9.14 7.73
CA LEU A 167 18.13 8.82 6.41
C LEU A 167 19.08 9.36 5.35
N VAL A 168 19.35 8.55 4.33
CA VAL A 168 20.25 8.87 3.22
C VAL A 168 19.51 8.62 1.92
N ASN A 169 19.66 9.55 0.98
CA ASN A 169 18.98 9.49 -0.32
C ASN A 169 17.47 9.34 -0.11
N VAL A 170 16.87 10.32 0.60
CA VAL A 170 15.47 10.25 1.01
C VAL A 170 14.55 10.03 -0.20
N SER A 171 13.70 9.01 -0.13
CA SER A 171 12.75 8.68 -1.20
C SER A 171 11.48 9.52 -1.12
N ARG A 172 10.94 9.92 -2.28
CA ARG A 172 9.60 10.52 -2.38
C ARG A 172 8.49 9.59 -1.89
N ASP A 173 8.71 8.28 -1.88
CA ASP A 173 7.73 7.29 -1.41
C ASP A 173 7.58 7.26 0.11
N ASP A 174 8.52 7.90 0.83
CA ASP A 174 8.42 8.10 2.28
C ASP A 174 7.73 9.42 2.64
N ASN A 175 7.15 10.12 1.66
CA ASN A 175 6.35 11.31 1.94
C ASN A 175 5.15 10.96 2.82
N PHE A 176 4.91 11.78 3.85
CA PHE A 176 3.92 11.55 4.90
C PHE A 176 4.19 10.34 5.82
N TYR A 177 5.36 9.72 5.74
CA TYR A 177 5.75 8.62 6.64
C TYR A 177 5.87 9.12 8.09
N MET A 178 5.45 8.28 9.04
CA MET A 178 5.54 8.55 10.48
C MET A 178 6.73 7.83 11.09
N LEU A 179 7.86 8.53 11.24
CA LEU A 179 9.02 8.01 11.92
C LEU A 179 8.69 7.89 13.42
N THR A 180 8.49 6.67 13.92
CA THR A 180 8.10 6.45 15.31
C THR A 180 9.25 5.86 16.10
N CYS A 181 9.62 6.53 17.20
CA CYS A 181 10.56 6.03 18.17
C CYS A 181 9.79 5.43 19.35
N ILE A 182 10.29 4.32 19.87
CA ILE A 182 9.73 3.62 21.03
C ILE A 182 10.81 3.54 22.10
N ALA A 183 10.42 3.84 23.33
CA ALA A 183 11.21 3.63 24.53
C ALA A 183 10.47 2.62 25.43
N GLU A 184 11.11 1.50 25.77
CA GLU A 184 10.51 0.43 26.56
C GLU A 184 11.40 0.08 27.76
N ASN A 185 10.78 -0.02 28.93
CA ASN A 185 11.39 -0.66 30.09
C ASN A 185 10.39 -1.64 30.71
N LYS A 186 10.81 -2.35 31.76
CA LYS A 186 9.96 -3.32 32.44
C LYS A 186 8.73 -2.74 33.17
N VAL A 187 8.64 -1.42 33.29
CA VAL A 187 7.49 -0.72 33.86
C VAL A 187 6.46 -0.39 32.78
N GLY A 188 6.89 -0.14 31.54
CA GLY A 188 6.01 0.10 30.41
C GLY A 188 6.73 0.67 29.19
N MET A 189 5.95 1.30 28.31
CA MET A 189 6.41 1.78 27.00
C MET A 189 5.92 3.22 26.78
N ALA A 190 6.74 4.02 26.10
CA ALA A 190 6.38 5.33 25.58
C ALA A 190 6.82 5.44 24.11
N ASN A 191 6.10 6.24 23.32
CA ASN A 191 6.40 6.47 21.91
C ASN A 191 6.33 7.96 21.54
N ALA A 192 7.08 8.33 20.51
CA ALA A 192 7.06 9.65 19.92
C ALA A 192 7.24 9.52 18.41
N SER A 193 6.49 10.31 17.64
CA SER A 193 6.50 10.24 16.18
C SER A 193 6.89 11.57 15.55
N ILE A 194 7.57 11.50 14.42
CA ILE A 194 7.92 12.63 13.56
C ILE A 194 7.22 12.44 12.21
N GLN A 195 6.45 13.44 11.78
CA GLN A 195 5.87 13.44 10.43
C GLN A 195 6.95 13.85 9.42
N LEU A 196 7.31 12.95 8.51
CA LEU A 196 8.20 13.21 7.39
C LEU A 196 7.42 13.81 6.21
N THR A 197 7.88 14.94 5.68
CA THR A 197 7.38 15.54 4.44
C THR A 197 8.53 15.63 3.46
N VAL A 198 8.39 14.98 2.31
CA VAL A 198 9.43 14.94 1.27
C VAL A 198 8.98 15.79 0.10
N HIS A 199 9.72 16.86 -0.20
CA HIS A 199 9.49 17.67 -1.38
C HIS A 199 10.21 17.07 -2.60
N PHE A 200 9.50 16.95 -3.72
CA PHE A 200 10.01 16.42 -4.99
C PHE A 200 9.30 17.08 -6.19
N PRO A 201 9.95 17.16 -7.37
CA PRO A 201 9.36 17.77 -8.55
C PRO A 201 8.17 16.97 -9.09
N PRO A 202 7.23 17.61 -9.81
CA PRO A 202 6.05 16.94 -10.33
C PRO A 202 6.38 15.87 -11.37
N THR A 203 5.54 14.86 -11.47
CA THR A 203 5.62 13.78 -12.46
C THR A 203 4.22 13.45 -12.97
N ILE A 204 4.01 13.48 -14.29
CA ILE A 204 2.73 13.14 -14.91
C ILE A 204 2.70 11.62 -15.15
N LEU A 205 2.02 10.91 -14.25
CA LEU A 205 1.91 9.44 -14.27
C LEU A 205 0.98 8.98 -15.39
N LYS A 206 -0.18 9.64 -15.52
CA LYS A 206 -1.24 9.29 -16.47
C LYS A 206 -1.66 10.51 -17.28
N LEU A 207 -1.88 10.30 -18.57
CA LEU A 207 -2.46 11.27 -19.49
C LEU A 207 -3.05 10.49 -20.68
N ASP A 208 -4.34 10.27 -20.64
CA ASP A 208 -5.04 9.35 -21.56
C ASP A 208 -5.67 10.08 -22.76
N GLU A 209 -5.96 9.33 -23.81
CA GLU A 209 -6.76 9.86 -24.93
C GLU A 209 -8.19 10.22 -24.46
N PRO A 210 -8.88 11.15 -25.15
CA PRO A 210 -10.21 11.57 -24.75
C PRO A 210 -11.20 10.41 -24.72
N GLU A 211 -11.88 10.23 -23.59
CA GLU A 211 -12.92 9.24 -23.42
C GLU A 211 -14.28 9.94 -23.25
N ARG A 212 -15.29 9.51 -24.01
CA ARG A 212 -16.65 10.07 -23.90
C ARG A 212 -17.35 9.49 -22.67
N ARG A 213 -17.56 10.30 -21.65
CA ARG A 213 -18.35 9.99 -20.45
C ARG A 213 -19.63 10.83 -20.46
N HIS A 214 -19.97 11.48 -19.33
CA HIS A 214 -21.00 12.52 -19.34
C HIS A 214 -20.55 13.74 -20.16
N GLU A 215 -19.32 14.19 -19.91
CA GLU A 215 -18.53 15.06 -20.79
C GLU A 215 -17.36 14.24 -21.35
N THR A 216 -16.70 14.73 -22.41
CA THR A 216 -15.49 14.04 -22.90
C THR A 216 -14.32 14.42 -22.00
N CYS A 217 -13.66 13.42 -21.41
CA CYS A 217 -12.58 13.63 -20.45
C CYS A 217 -11.24 13.20 -21.04
N ILE A 218 -10.24 14.08 -20.95
CA ILE A 218 -8.83 13.68 -20.99
C ILE A 218 -8.38 13.46 -19.54
N GLU A 219 -8.24 12.19 -19.16
CA GLU A 219 -7.92 11.81 -17.78
C GLU A 219 -6.43 11.99 -17.51
N PHE A 220 -6.08 12.52 -16.34
CA PHE A 220 -4.71 12.70 -15.93
C PHE A 220 -4.47 12.35 -14.46
N THR A 221 -3.24 11.95 -14.17
CA THR A 221 -2.73 11.77 -12.81
C THR A 221 -1.35 12.41 -12.72
N VAL A 222 -1.18 13.37 -11.81
CA VAL A 222 0.09 14.04 -11.53
C VAL A 222 0.45 13.80 -10.08
N ARG A 223 1.70 13.39 -9.82
CA ARG A 223 2.23 13.28 -8.46
C ARG A 223 3.27 14.38 -8.23
N GLY A 224 3.25 15.06 -7.10
CA GLY A 224 4.21 16.13 -6.78
C GLY A 224 3.99 16.72 -5.39
N ASN A 225 5.07 17.02 -4.69
CA ASN A 225 5.01 17.69 -3.39
C ASN A 225 6.07 18.81 -3.29
N PRO A 226 5.70 20.07 -3.01
CA PRO A 226 4.35 20.59 -2.83
C PRO A 226 3.47 20.43 -4.06
N GLN A 227 2.17 20.55 -3.83
CA GLN A 227 1.14 20.39 -4.85
C GLN A 227 1.48 21.20 -6.11
N PRO A 228 1.53 20.57 -7.29
CA PRO A 228 1.86 21.29 -8.51
C PRO A 228 0.70 22.12 -9.03
N THR A 229 1.01 23.25 -9.67
CA THR A 229 0.07 24.03 -10.46
C THR A 229 -0.02 23.44 -11.86
N LEU A 230 -1.25 23.27 -12.37
CA LEU A 230 -1.51 22.68 -13.68
C LEU A 230 -1.88 23.75 -14.71
N ARG A 231 -1.34 23.62 -15.92
CA ARG A 231 -1.65 24.48 -17.08
C ARG A 231 -1.82 23.60 -18.32
N TRP A 232 -2.80 23.93 -19.15
CA TRP A 232 -3.09 23.18 -20.37
C TRP A 232 -2.78 23.99 -21.60
N PHE A 233 -2.26 23.34 -22.63
CA PHE A 233 -1.92 23.97 -23.90
C PHE A 233 -2.50 23.18 -25.06
N HIS A 234 -3.05 23.90 -26.05
CA HIS A 234 -3.48 23.36 -27.33
C HIS A 234 -2.99 24.28 -28.44
N ARG A 235 -2.26 23.72 -29.43
CA ARG A 235 -1.62 24.50 -30.52
C ARG A 235 -0.76 25.65 -29.97
N ASP A 236 0.08 25.32 -28.98
CA ASP A 236 1.00 26.24 -28.28
C ASP A 236 0.34 27.44 -27.57
N LYS A 237 -1.00 27.40 -27.40
CA LYS A 237 -1.75 28.41 -26.66
C LYS A 237 -2.29 27.81 -25.38
N GLU A 238 -2.10 28.54 -24.29
CA GLU A 238 -2.68 28.18 -23.00
C GLU A 238 -4.22 28.18 -23.10
N ILE A 239 -4.83 27.15 -22.54
CA ILE A 239 -6.28 26.96 -22.50
C ILE A 239 -6.77 27.52 -21.16
N PRO A 240 -7.41 28.70 -21.13
CA PRO A 240 -8.02 29.21 -19.91
C PRO A 240 -9.29 28.38 -19.58
N PRO A 241 -9.66 28.27 -18.29
CA PRO A 241 -10.93 27.69 -17.90
C PRO A 241 -12.11 28.42 -18.56
N SER A 242 -13.10 27.67 -19.06
CA SER A 242 -14.31 28.18 -19.68
C SER A 242 -15.49 27.23 -19.43
N ASP A 243 -16.71 27.64 -19.80
CA ASP A 243 -17.90 26.76 -19.75
C ASP A 243 -17.81 25.55 -20.71
N TYR A 244 -16.88 25.60 -21.67
CA TYR A 244 -16.71 24.58 -22.71
C TYR A 244 -15.56 23.60 -22.38
N ILE A 245 -14.46 24.13 -21.84
CA ILE A 245 -13.29 23.36 -21.39
C ILE A 245 -12.97 23.74 -19.96
N ARG A 246 -13.01 22.75 -19.06
CA ARG A 246 -12.74 22.92 -17.64
C ARG A 246 -11.86 21.80 -17.11
N THR A 247 -10.95 22.15 -16.21
CA THR A 247 -10.17 21.16 -15.47
C THR A 247 -10.89 20.89 -14.15
N GLU A 248 -11.34 19.66 -13.96
CA GLU A 248 -11.85 19.17 -12.69
C GLU A 248 -10.82 18.22 -12.10
N MET A 249 -10.43 18.42 -10.84
CA MET A 249 -9.41 17.61 -10.20
C MET A 249 -9.65 17.52 -8.70
N ASP A 250 -9.25 16.40 -8.12
CA ASP A 250 -9.20 16.16 -6.70
C ASP A 250 -7.75 15.96 -6.26
N THR A 251 -7.48 16.31 -5.00
CA THR A 251 -6.17 16.13 -4.37
C THR A 251 -6.23 14.98 -3.37
N TYR A 252 -5.38 13.98 -3.56
CA TYR A 252 -5.20 12.88 -2.62
C TYR A 252 -3.73 12.79 -2.23
N GLN A 253 -3.40 13.22 -1.01
CA GLN A 253 -2.02 13.31 -0.53
C GLN A 253 -1.14 14.13 -1.50
N ASP A 254 -0.16 13.50 -2.15
CA ASP A 254 0.74 14.07 -3.14
C ASP A 254 0.30 13.81 -4.59
N TYR A 255 -0.93 13.33 -4.81
CA TYR A 255 -1.53 13.08 -6.13
C TYR A 255 -2.61 14.12 -6.48
N LEU A 256 -2.61 14.56 -7.73
CA LEU A 256 -3.73 15.22 -8.42
C LEU A 256 -4.29 14.26 -9.45
N GLU A 257 -5.56 13.95 -9.32
CA GLU A 257 -6.30 13.11 -10.27
C GLU A 257 -7.49 13.88 -10.80
N GLY A 258 -7.72 13.81 -12.10
CA GLY A 258 -8.78 14.61 -12.69
C GLY A 258 -8.95 14.44 -14.19
N CYS A 259 -9.80 15.32 -14.73
CA CYS A 259 -10.17 15.37 -16.13
C CYS A 259 -10.04 16.80 -16.66
N LEU A 260 -9.46 16.93 -17.85
CA LEU A 260 -9.78 18.07 -18.72
C LEU A 260 -11.07 17.72 -19.48
N ASN A 261 -12.18 18.30 -19.03
CA ASN A 261 -13.51 18.03 -19.57
C ASN A 261 -13.83 18.94 -20.74
N PHE A 262 -14.47 18.36 -21.75
CA PHE A 262 -14.98 19.03 -22.94
C PHE A 262 -16.48 18.78 -23.08
N LYS A 263 -17.24 19.86 -23.21
CA LYS A 263 -18.68 19.80 -23.47
C LYS A 263 -18.95 19.69 -24.96
N ASP A 264 -19.45 18.54 -25.42
CA ASP A 264 -19.79 18.27 -26.83
C ASP A 264 -18.69 18.67 -27.85
N PRO A 265 -17.47 18.11 -27.73
CA PRO A 265 -16.37 18.46 -28.63
C PRO A 265 -16.60 18.02 -30.07
N THR A 266 -16.04 18.79 -30.99
CA THR A 266 -16.10 18.54 -32.43
C THR A 266 -14.74 18.21 -33.02
N HIS A 267 -14.69 17.84 -34.30
CA HIS A 267 -13.42 17.60 -35.02
C HIS A 267 -12.48 18.82 -35.02
N HIS A 268 -12.98 20.04 -34.81
CA HIS A 268 -12.13 21.24 -34.67
C HIS A 268 -11.30 21.26 -33.40
N ASN A 269 -11.71 20.50 -32.37
CA ASN A 269 -10.96 20.31 -31.14
C ASN A 269 -9.86 19.27 -31.27
N ASN A 270 -9.80 18.55 -32.39
CA ASN A 270 -8.76 17.57 -32.59
C ASN A 270 -7.37 18.22 -32.58
N GLY A 271 -6.41 17.51 -31.99
CA GLY A 271 -5.01 17.90 -31.97
C GLY A 271 -4.30 17.56 -30.67
N ASN A 272 -3.07 18.02 -30.53
CA ASN A 272 -2.25 17.77 -29.35
C ASN A 272 -2.68 18.66 -28.18
N TYR A 273 -2.88 18.03 -27.02
CA TYR A 273 -3.11 18.69 -25.74
C TYR A 273 -1.94 18.39 -24.83
N THR A 274 -1.32 19.44 -24.30
CA THR A 274 -0.16 19.33 -23.41
C THR A 274 -0.54 19.80 -22.02
N LEU A 275 -0.33 18.93 -21.04
CA LEU A 275 -0.42 19.24 -19.62
C LEU A 275 0.96 19.65 -19.12
N GLU A 276 1.08 20.83 -18.53
CA GLU A 276 2.24 21.32 -17.79
C GLU A 276 1.91 21.28 -16.29
N ALA A 277 2.76 20.61 -15.50
CA ALA A 277 2.68 20.59 -14.05
C ALA A 277 3.95 21.19 -13.47
N SER A 278 3.81 22.13 -12.52
CA SER A 278 4.95 22.87 -11.96
C SER A 278 4.86 23.05 -10.45
N ASN A 279 5.98 22.91 -9.75
CA ASN A 279 6.18 23.38 -8.38
C ASN A 279 7.55 24.06 -8.26
N PHE A 280 7.96 24.46 -7.04
CA PHE A 280 9.21 25.18 -6.85
C PHE A 280 10.48 24.35 -7.15
N LEU A 281 10.36 23.02 -7.27
CA LEU A 281 11.46 22.11 -7.57
C LEU A 281 11.60 21.78 -9.06
N GLY A 282 10.58 22.04 -9.86
CA GLY A 282 10.65 21.76 -11.29
C GLY A 282 9.34 21.84 -12.03
N VAL A 283 9.44 21.60 -13.34
CA VAL A 283 8.34 21.60 -14.29
C VAL A 283 8.41 20.32 -15.11
N THR A 284 7.26 19.71 -15.37
CA THR A 284 7.12 18.57 -16.27
C THR A 284 5.97 18.81 -17.24
N THR A 285 6.11 18.31 -18.47
CA THR A 285 5.07 18.39 -19.49
C THR A 285 4.81 17.02 -20.10
N LYS A 286 3.56 16.72 -20.45
CA LYS A 286 3.18 15.51 -21.21
C LYS A 286 2.09 15.87 -22.20
N THR A 287 2.17 15.28 -23.40
CA THR A 287 1.25 15.57 -24.50
C THR A 287 0.46 14.31 -24.88
N VAL A 288 -0.82 14.49 -25.18
CA VAL A 288 -1.70 13.45 -25.73
C VAL A 288 -2.44 13.98 -26.96
N TYR A 289 -2.70 13.10 -27.92
CA TYR A 289 -3.53 13.46 -29.07
C TYR A 289 -5.01 13.35 -28.70
N GLY A 290 -5.69 14.48 -28.70
CA GLY A 290 -7.13 14.53 -28.51
C GLY A 290 -7.86 14.23 -29.81
N HIS A 291 -8.34 13.01 -30.01
CA HIS A 291 -9.28 12.67 -31.09
C HIS A 291 -10.71 12.69 -30.54
N PHE A 292 -11.55 13.58 -31.06
CA PHE A 292 -12.94 13.74 -30.59
C PHE A 292 -13.96 13.25 -31.61
N LEU A 293 -13.85 13.71 -32.86
CA LEU A 293 -14.71 13.31 -33.96
C LEU A 293 -13.93 13.32 -35.28
N ASN A 294 -14.33 12.48 -36.23
CA ASN A 294 -13.80 12.54 -37.59
C ASN A 294 -14.31 13.80 -38.31
N ALA A 295 -13.47 14.40 -39.14
CA ALA A 295 -13.89 15.50 -40.01
C ALA A 295 -14.90 14.97 -41.04
N PRO A 296 -16.01 15.68 -41.29
CA PRO A 296 -17.06 15.21 -42.19
C PRO A 296 -16.63 15.14 -43.67
N PHE A 297 -15.54 15.82 -44.04
CA PHE A 297 -14.93 15.77 -45.37
C PHE A 297 -13.41 15.68 -45.17
N SER A 298 -12.83 14.48 -45.24
CA SER A 298 -11.39 14.35 -45.42
C SER A 298 -11.07 14.78 -46.85
N ASP A 299 -10.15 15.74 -47.03
CA ASP A 299 -9.64 16.19 -48.33
C ASP A 299 -8.82 15.09 -49.04
N ASP A 300 -9.38 13.90 -49.22
CA ASP A 300 -8.94 12.96 -50.26
C ASP A 300 -9.64 13.33 -51.57
N TYR A 301 -9.43 14.58 -52.00
CA TYR A 301 -9.77 14.99 -53.35
C TYR A 301 -8.65 14.51 -54.25
N GLY A 302 -8.82 13.29 -54.76
CA GLY A 302 -7.97 12.72 -55.79
C GLY A 302 -7.74 13.72 -56.94
N ASP A 303 -6.48 13.77 -57.33
CA ASP A 303 -5.86 14.47 -58.43
C ASP A 303 -6.68 14.47 -59.74
N TYR A 304 -6.55 15.58 -60.47
CA TYR A 304 -7.32 16.13 -61.59
C TYR A 304 -7.91 15.18 -62.66
N GLY A 305 -9.12 15.56 -63.11
CA GLY A 305 -9.63 15.21 -64.44
C GLY A 305 -10.80 16.11 -64.86
N THR A 306 -10.51 17.30 -65.39
CA THR A 306 -11.49 18.17 -66.07
C THR A 306 -12.12 17.44 -67.26
N PRO A 307 -13.46 17.27 -67.37
CA PRO A 307 -14.06 16.74 -68.59
C PRO A 307 -14.58 17.88 -69.48
N THR A 308 -13.97 18.04 -70.65
CA THR A 308 -14.61 18.62 -71.84
C THR A 308 -15.83 17.76 -72.23
N PRO A 309 -17.00 18.33 -72.55
CA PRO A 309 -18.18 17.52 -72.84
C PRO A 309 -18.15 17.05 -74.30
N THR A 310 -17.96 15.75 -74.51
CA THR A 310 -18.30 15.09 -75.78
C THR A 310 -19.53 14.23 -75.56
N ILE A 311 -20.64 14.63 -76.20
CA ILE A 311 -21.90 13.89 -76.19
C ILE A 311 -21.74 12.64 -77.04
N THR A 312 -21.75 11.47 -76.42
CA THR A 312 -22.12 10.20 -77.08
C THR A 312 -22.92 9.35 -76.11
N VAL A 313 -24.22 9.26 -76.38
CA VAL A 313 -25.18 8.36 -75.74
C VAL A 313 -24.97 6.96 -76.30
N THR A 314 -24.64 5.99 -75.45
CA THR A 314 -24.94 4.57 -75.71
C THR A 314 -25.16 3.85 -74.38
N HIS A 315 -26.37 3.33 -74.22
CA HIS A 315 -26.85 2.49 -73.13
C HIS A 315 -26.00 1.23 -72.89
N ARG A 316 -25.79 0.87 -71.61
CA ARG A 316 -25.64 -0.53 -71.17
C ARG A 316 -25.98 -0.65 -69.67
N PRO A 317 -26.88 -1.55 -69.24
CA PRO A 317 -27.13 -1.77 -67.82
C PRO A 317 -26.02 -2.66 -67.24
N GLU A 318 -25.42 -2.26 -66.11
CA GLU A 318 -24.50 -3.10 -65.33
C GLU A 318 -25.29 -4.11 -64.50
N GLU A 319 -24.89 -5.37 -64.59
CA GLU A 319 -25.48 -6.52 -63.90
C GLU A 319 -25.07 -6.59 -62.43
N ASP A 320 -26.01 -7.09 -61.62
CA ASP A 320 -26.01 -7.15 -60.17
C ASP A 320 -24.81 -7.87 -59.54
N THR A 321 -23.84 -7.09 -59.05
CA THR A 321 -22.73 -7.62 -58.23
C THR A 321 -23.15 -7.85 -56.76
N PHE A 322 -24.40 -7.51 -56.39
CA PHE A 322 -24.89 -7.60 -55.01
C PHE A 322 -25.39 -9.00 -54.60
N GLY A 323 -25.82 -9.82 -55.56
CA GLY A 323 -26.35 -11.17 -55.30
C GLY A 323 -25.29 -12.23 -55.01
N VAL A 324 -24.06 -12.04 -55.50
CA VAL A 324 -22.98 -13.04 -55.38
C VAL A 324 -22.40 -13.08 -53.97
N SER A 325 -22.27 -11.93 -53.30
CA SER A 325 -21.68 -11.84 -51.95
C SER A 325 -22.55 -12.45 -50.86
N ILE A 326 -23.88 -12.37 -51.00
CA ILE A 326 -24.82 -12.96 -50.04
C ILE A 326 -24.86 -14.49 -50.19
N ALA A 327 -24.79 -15.01 -51.42
CA ALA A 327 -24.75 -16.44 -51.68
C ALA A 327 -23.46 -17.10 -51.13
N VAL A 328 -22.31 -16.43 -51.26
CA VAL A 328 -21.03 -16.93 -50.72
C VAL A 328 -21.01 -16.91 -49.19
N GLY A 329 -21.59 -15.88 -48.56
CA GLY A 329 -21.73 -15.80 -47.10
C GLY A 329 -22.61 -16.91 -46.51
N LEU A 330 -23.75 -17.20 -47.14
CA LEU A 330 -24.67 -18.27 -46.71
C LEU A 330 -24.06 -19.68 -46.88
N ALA A 331 -23.30 -19.90 -47.96
CA ALA A 331 -22.60 -21.17 -48.19
C ALA A 331 -21.49 -21.43 -47.15
N GLY A 332 -20.75 -20.37 -46.76
CA GLY A 332 -19.74 -20.45 -45.71
C GLY A 332 -20.32 -20.83 -44.35
N PHE A 333 -21.45 -20.23 -43.97
CA PHE A 333 -22.12 -20.51 -42.69
C PHE A 333 -22.67 -21.95 -42.62
N ALA A 334 -23.24 -22.45 -43.73
CA ALA A 334 -23.70 -23.83 -43.82
C ALA A 334 -22.57 -24.86 -43.69
N CYS A 335 -21.40 -24.59 -44.27
CA CYS A 335 -20.22 -25.44 -44.11
C CYS A 335 -19.74 -25.51 -42.65
N VAL A 336 -19.69 -24.39 -41.94
CA VAL A 336 -19.29 -24.37 -40.53
C VAL A 336 -20.27 -25.16 -39.66
N LEU A 337 -21.58 -25.00 -39.90
CA LEU A 337 -22.60 -25.76 -39.19
C LEU A 337 -22.49 -27.27 -39.41
N LEU A 338 -22.22 -27.73 -40.64
CA LEU A 338 -22.05 -29.15 -40.94
C LEU A 338 -20.80 -29.74 -40.28
N VAL A 339 -19.70 -28.98 -40.21
CA VAL A 339 -18.48 -29.41 -39.49
C VAL A 339 -18.74 -29.52 -37.99
N VAL A 340 -19.42 -28.55 -37.39
CA VAL A 340 -19.80 -28.61 -35.96
C VAL A 340 -20.70 -29.82 -35.69
N LEU A 341 -21.69 -30.09 -36.55
CA LEU A 341 -22.60 -31.23 -36.41
C LEU A 341 -21.85 -32.56 -36.54
N PHE A 342 -20.90 -32.67 -37.47
CA PHE A 342 -20.06 -33.85 -37.64
C PHE A 342 -19.15 -34.09 -36.43
N VAL A 343 -18.58 -33.03 -35.84
CA VAL A 343 -17.81 -33.13 -34.60
C VAL A 343 -18.68 -33.59 -33.44
N LEU A 344 -19.91 -33.07 -33.31
CA LEU A 344 -20.85 -33.49 -32.27
C LEU A 344 -21.28 -34.95 -32.44
N ILE A 345 -21.58 -35.40 -33.66
CA ILE A 345 -21.93 -36.80 -33.93
C ILE A 345 -20.76 -37.73 -33.59
N ASN A 346 -19.53 -37.36 -33.95
CA ASN A 346 -18.36 -38.18 -33.61
C ASN A 346 -17.99 -38.15 -32.13
N LYS A 347 -18.23 -37.02 -31.44
CA LYS A 347 -17.95 -36.84 -30.02
C LYS A 347 -18.97 -37.56 -29.12
N TYR A 348 -20.24 -37.61 -29.53
CA TYR A 348 -21.32 -38.21 -28.75
C TYR A 348 -21.75 -39.61 -29.24
N GLY A 349 -21.42 -40.01 -30.47
CA GLY A 349 -21.75 -41.32 -31.05
C GLY A 349 -20.95 -42.50 -30.50
N ARG A 350 -19.91 -42.28 -29.68
CA ARG A 350 -19.10 -43.36 -29.07
C ARG A 350 -19.55 -43.80 -27.66
N ARG A 351 -20.63 -43.25 -27.11
CA ARG A 351 -21.21 -43.72 -25.82
C ARG A 351 -22.72 -43.97 -25.94
N SER A 352 -23.11 -45.06 -26.62
CA SER A 352 -24.42 -45.68 -26.37
C SER A 352 -24.37 -47.18 -26.67
N LYS A 353 -23.97 -47.97 -25.65
CA LYS A 353 -24.27 -49.39 -25.52
C LYS A 353 -24.91 -49.61 -24.15
N PHE A 354 -26.23 -49.48 -24.08
CA PHE A 354 -27.10 -50.01 -23.01
C PHE A 354 -28.45 -50.27 -23.73
N GLY A 355 -28.96 -51.49 -23.89
CA GLY A 355 -29.19 -52.50 -22.86
C GLY A 355 -30.68 -52.50 -22.47
N MET A 356 -31.59 -52.74 -23.42
CA MET A 356 -33.04 -52.80 -23.15
C MET A 356 -33.44 -54.18 -22.59
N LYS A 357 -33.74 -54.25 -21.28
CA LYS A 357 -34.53 -55.34 -20.69
C LYS A 357 -36.00 -54.97 -20.73
N GLY A 358 -36.79 -55.76 -21.45
CA GLY A 358 -38.25 -55.66 -21.46
C GLY A 358 -38.88 -56.24 -20.20
N LYS A 359 -39.96 -55.61 -19.73
CA LYS A 359 -40.96 -56.23 -18.86
C LYS A 359 -42.34 -56.00 -19.46
N LYS A 360 -43.03 -57.12 -19.73
CA LYS A 360 -44.45 -57.24 -20.07
C LYS A 360 -45.30 -56.84 -18.87
N HIS A 361 -46.52 -56.33 -19.12
CA HIS A 361 -47.72 -56.56 -18.33
C HIS A 361 -48.98 -56.09 -19.12
N PRO A 362 -50.22 -56.50 -18.74
CA PRO A 362 -51.02 -57.43 -19.54
C PRO A 362 -52.24 -56.83 -20.26
N VAL A 363 -52.86 -57.70 -21.05
CA VAL A 363 -54.14 -57.63 -21.78
C VAL A 363 -55.36 -57.48 -20.85
N PHE A 364 -56.41 -56.77 -21.30
CA PHE A 364 -57.87 -57.01 -21.20
C PHE A 364 -58.55 -55.72 -21.74
N PHE A 365 -59.51 -55.68 -22.66
CA PHE A 365 -60.44 -56.65 -23.27
C PHE A 365 -60.48 -56.47 -24.79
#